data_AF-A0A1S8Y785-F1
#
_entry.id   AF-A0A1S8Y785-F1
#
_cell.length_a   1.000
_cell.length_b   1.000
_cell.length_c   1.000
_cell.angle_alpha   90.00
_cell.angle_beta   90.00
_cell.angle_gamma   90.00
#
_symmetry.space_group_name_H-M   'P 1'
#
loop_
_entity.id
_entity.type
_entity.pdbx_description
1 polymer ?
#
loop_
_entity_poly.entity_id
_entity_poly.type
_entity_poly.pdbx_seq_one_letter_code
_entity_poly.pdbx_strand_id
1 'polypeptide(L)'
;MYKNRYYQEEASDAAVRELQLADRASLVMCCGSGKTYTGALIARKLKARRRVVVAPTILLAAQIAGEYRSLLLGDNYPVRFATITLACL
;
A
#
# COMPACT_ATOMS: atom_id res chain seq x y z
N MET A 1 8.11 -12.94 -9.88
CA MET A 1 6.78 -12.83 -9.23
C MET A 1 7.00 -12.96 -7.73
N TYR A 2 6.78 -11.89 -6.95
CA TYR A 2 7.01 -11.92 -5.50
C TYR A 2 5.93 -12.80 -4.85
N LYS A 3 6.33 -13.82 -4.08
CA LYS A 3 5.40 -14.73 -3.39
C LYS A 3 5.04 -14.11 -2.04
N ASN A 4 3.74 -13.96 -1.77
CA ASN A 4 3.27 -13.43 -0.49
C ASN A 4 3.73 -14.37 0.64
N ARG A 5 4.31 -13.78 1.70
CA ARG A 5 4.62 -14.53 2.93
C ARG A 5 3.37 -14.65 3.79
N TYR A 6 3.29 -15.68 4.62
CA TYR A 6 2.09 -15.96 5.43
C TYR A 6 1.64 -14.75 6.27
N TYR A 7 2.59 -14.05 6.91
CA TYR A 7 2.31 -12.89 7.73
C TYR A 7 1.85 -11.66 6.93
N GLN A 8 2.18 -11.57 5.64
CA GLN A 8 1.71 -10.50 4.76
C GLN A 8 0.27 -10.78 4.31
N GLU A 9 -0.05 -12.05 4.02
CA GLU A 9 -1.42 -12.49 3.74
C GLU A 9 -2.31 -12.23 4.94
N GLU A 10 -1.93 -12.75 6.11
CA GLU A 10 -2.69 -12.62 7.36
C GLU A 10 -2.94 -11.14 7.72
N ALA A 11 -1.89 -10.31 7.70
CA ALA A 11 -2.03 -8.89 7.99
C ALA A 11 -2.92 -8.16 6.97
N SER A 12 -2.84 -8.53 5.69
CA SER A 12 -3.70 -7.96 4.66
C SER A 12 -5.16 -8.39 4.80
N ASP A 13 -5.43 -9.64 5.15
CA ASP A 13 -6.79 -10.15 5.37
C ASP A 13 -7.44 -9.51 6.60
N ALA A 14 -6.69 -9.35 7.69
CA ALA A 14 -7.15 -8.64 8.87
C ALA A 14 -7.51 -7.19 8.54
N ALA A 15 -6.64 -6.48 7.81
CA ALA A 15 -6.90 -5.09 7.41
C ALA A 15 -8.11 -4.97 6.46
N VAL A 16 -8.30 -5.90 5.53
CA VAL A 16 -9.46 -5.91 4.63
C VAL A 16 -10.76 -6.15 5.41
N ARG A 17 -10.77 -7.10 6.35
CA ARG A 17 -11.94 -7.34 7.21
C ARG A 17 -12.30 -6.11 8.05
N GLU A 18 -11.31 -5.46 8.63
CA GLU A 18 -11.53 -4.24 9.41
C GLU A 18 -12.13 -3.12 8.53
N LEU A 19 -11.60 -2.93 7.33
CA LEU A 19 -12.11 -1.93 6.37
C LEU A 19 -13.50 -2.26 5.79
N GLN A 20 -14.02 -3.47 6.00
CA GLN A 20 -15.42 -3.82 5.68
C GLN A 20 -16.38 -3.44 6.83
N LEU A 21 -15.88 -3.33 8.06
CA LEU A 21 -16.65 -3.02 9.25
C LEU A 21 -16.51 -1.55 9.66
N ALA A 22 -15.39 -0.91 9.33
CA ALA A 22 -15.05 0.46 9.69
C ALA A 22 -14.40 1.21 8.52
N ASP A 23 -14.41 2.55 8.58
CA ASP A 23 -13.85 3.40 7.53
C ASP A 23 -12.31 3.46 7.53
N ARG A 24 -11.66 3.02 8.62
CA ARG A 24 -10.21 3.16 8.83
C ARG A 24 -9.62 1.92 9.47
N ALA A 25 -8.44 1.52 9.00
CA ALA A 25 -7.63 0.47 9.60
C ALA A 25 -6.16 0.93 9.69
N SER A 26 -5.45 0.48 10.72
CA SER A 26 -4.03 0.77 10.94
C SER A 26 -3.21 -0.50 10.86
N LEU A 27 -2.13 -0.46 10.06
CA LEU A 27 -1.21 -1.59 9.88
C LEU A 27 0.13 -1.27 10.53
N VAL A 28 0.44 -1.96 11.63
CA VAL A 28 1.74 -1.85 12.33
C VAL A 28 2.59 -3.07 12.02
N MET A 29 3.80 -2.84 11.51
CA MET A 29 4.72 -3.89 11.07
C MET A 29 6.17 -3.41 11.22
N CYS A 30 7.12 -4.32 11.43
CA CYS A 30 8.55 -4.02 11.52
C CYS A 30 9.13 -3.44 10.21
N CYS A 31 10.20 -2.65 10.27
CA CYS A 31 10.89 -2.18 9.05
C CYS A 31 11.50 -3.37 8.28
N GLY A 32 11.49 -3.31 6.95
CA GLY A 32 11.97 -4.41 6.09
C GLY A 32 11.03 -5.62 5.94
N SER A 33 9.91 -5.71 6.67
CA SER A 33 8.95 -6.82 6.53
C SER A 33 8.05 -6.73 5.29
N GLY A 34 8.18 -5.67 4.49
CA GLY A 34 7.38 -5.44 3.29
C GLY A 34 6.07 -4.68 3.54
N LYS A 35 6.08 -3.66 4.42
CA LYS A 35 4.92 -2.79 4.66
C LYS A 35 4.31 -2.21 3.37
N THR A 36 5.18 -1.74 2.48
CA THR A 36 4.80 -1.19 1.17
C THR A 36 4.07 -2.23 0.34
N TYR A 37 4.63 -3.43 0.25
CA TYR A 37 4.07 -4.58 -0.44
C TYR A 37 2.70 -4.98 0.12
N THR A 38 2.59 -5.10 1.46
CA THR A 38 1.32 -5.44 2.13
C THR A 38 0.26 -4.36 1.88
N GLY A 39 0.61 -3.07 1.87
CA GLY A 39 -0.31 -2.00 1.50
C GLY A 39 -0.85 -2.13 0.07
N ALA A 40 0.01 -2.48 -0.89
CA ALA A 40 -0.40 -2.74 -2.27
C ALA A 40 -1.32 -3.98 -2.36
N LEU A 41 -1.03 -5.02 -1.58
CA LEU A 41 -1.86 -6.23 -1.49
C LEU A 41 -3.26 -5.92 -0.95
N ILE A 42 -3.37 -5.11 0.10
CA ILE A 42 -4.66 -4.63 0.65
C ILE A 42 -5.43 -3.86 -0.43
N ALA A 43 -4.78 -2.92 -1.11
CA ALA A 43 -5.43 -2.13 -2.16
C ALA A 43 -5.93 -2.99 -3.34
N ARG A 44 -5.20 -4.07 -3.66
CA ARG A 44 -5.60 -5.07 -4.65
C ARG A 44 -6.82 -5.88 -4.18
N LYS A 45 -6.80 -6.39 -2.94
CA LYS A 45 -7.90 -7.16 -2.35
C LYS A 45 -9.19 -6.34 -2.26
N LEU A 46 -9.09 -5.06 -1.92
CA LEU A 46 -10.23 -4.12 -1.91
C LEU A 46 -10.70 -3.70 -3.31
N LYS A 47 -10.00 -4.10 -4.38
CA LYS A 47 -10.24 -3.64 -5.75
C LYS A 47 -10.35 -2.11 -5.83
N ALA A 48 -9.49 -1.42 -5.08
CA ALA A 48 -9.55 0.02 -4.94
C ALA A 48 -9.28 0.71 -6.29
N ARG A 49 -10.31 1.37 -6.84
CA ARG A 49 -10.24 2.07 -8.14
C ARG A 49 -9.33 3.30 -8.11
N ARG A 50 -9.26 3.97 -6.95
CA ARG A 50 -8.43 5.15 -6.70
C ARG A 50 -7.65 4.91 -5.42
N ARG A 51 -6.36 5.20 -5.48
CA ARG A 51 -5.43 5.01 -4.36
C ARG A 51 -4.62 6.28 -4.20
N VAL A 52 -4.51 6.76 -2.98
CA VAL A 52 -3.66 7.88 -2.60
C VAL A 52 -2.61 7.34 -1.66
N VAL A 53 -1.35 7.35 -2.09
CA VAL A 53 -0.21 7.01 -1.26
C VAL A 53 0.52 8.29 -0.92
N VAL A 54 0.76 8.48 0.37
CA VAL A 54 1.42 9.66 0.90
C VAL A 54 2.76 9.27 1.48
N ALA A 55 3.82 9.96 1.05
CA ALA A 55 5.18 9.70 1.52
C ALA A 55 5.91 11.03 1.81
N PRO A 56 6.84 11.04 2.79
CA PRO A 56 7.61 12.22 3.19
C PRO A 56 8.61 12.72 2.14
N THR A 57 9.04 11.87 1.20
CA THR A 57 10.04 12.26 0.20
C THR A 57 9.63 11.82 -1.21
N ILE A 58 10.08 12.56 -2.22
CA ILE A 58 9.87 12.22 -3.65
C ILE A 58 10.51 10.88 -3.96
N LEU A 59 11.71 10.60 -3.44
CA LEU A 59 12.39 9.33 -3.64
C LEU A 59 11.58 8.16 -3.09
N LEU A 60 11.05 8.28 -1.87
CA LEU A 60 10.24 7.23 -1.27
C LEU A 60 8.91 7.05 -2.01
N ALA A 61 8.29 8.15 -2.45
CA ALA A 61 7.10 8.10 -3.31
C ALA A 61 7.38 7.34 -4.61
N ALA A 62 8.53 7.59 -5.26
CA ALA A 62 8.93 6.90 -6.48
C ALA A 62 9.21 5.41 -6.24
N GLN A 63 9.86 5.05 -5.13
CA GLN A 63 10.08 3.65 -4.73
C GLN A 63 8.75 2.91 -4.52
N ILE A 64 7.84 3.51 -3.75
CA ILE A 64 6.52 2.94 -3.52
C ILE A 64 5.75 2.81 -4.85
N ALA A 65 5.87 3.79 -5.75
CA ALA A 65 5.23 3.73 -7.06
C ALA A 65 5.73 2.58 -7.93
N GLY A 66 7.03 2.32 -7.94
CA GLY A 66 7.61 1.18 -8.64
C GLY A 66 7.10 -0.15 -8.07
N GLU A 67 7.01 -0.27 -6.75
CA GLU A 67 6.56 -1.49 -6.09
C GLU A 67 5.05 -1.74 -6.27
N TYR A 68 4.23 -0.68 -6.18
CA TYR A 68 2.81 -0.78 -6.48
C TYR A 68 2.59 -1.15 -7.94
N ARG A 69 3.33 -0.54 -8.87
CA ARG A 69 3.23 -0.88 -10.29
C ARG A 69 3.55 -2.34 -10.51
N SER A 70 4.65 -2.86 -9.97
CA SER A 70 5.07 -4.25 -10.19
C SER A 70 4.08 -5.29 -9.66
N LEU A 71 3.42 -5.01 -8.53
CA LEU A 71 2.40 -5.89 -7.94
C LEU A 71 1.05 -5.84 -8.69
N LEU A 72 0.74 -4.68 -9.26
CA LEU A 72 -0.54 -4.36 -9.89
C LEU A 72 -0.46 -4.39 -11.42
N LEU A 73 0.63 -4.92 -12.01
CA LEU A 73 0.72 -5.12 -13.47
C LEU A 73 -0.43 -6.04 -13.91
N GLY A 74 -1.37 -5.50 -14.68
CA GLY A 74 -2.61 -6.17 -15.14
C GLY A 74 -3.89 -5.49 -14.64
N ASP A 75 -3.80 -4.62 -13.64
CA ASP A 75 -4.92 -3.88 -13.08
C ASP A 75 -5.01 -2.47 -13.69
N ASN A 76 -6.09 -2.16 -14.42
CA ASN A 76 -6.35 -0.88 -15.10
C ASN A 76 -6.66 0.31 -14.15
N TYR A 77 -6.14 0.30 -12.92
CA TYR A 77 -6.50 1.29 -11.89
C TYR A 77 -5.36 2.29 -11.66
N PRO A 78 -5.57 3.59 -11.92
CA PRO A 78 -4.54 4.61 -11.76
C PRO A 78 -4.17 4.80 -10.28
N VAL A 79 -2.87 4.74 -9.97
CA VAL A 79 -2.34 5.09 -8.66
C VAL A 79 -1.89 6.55 -8.70
N ARG A 80 -2.44 7.39 -7.81
CA ARG A 80 -2.01 8.78 -7.66
C ARG A 80 -1.12 8.89 -6.43
N PHE A 81 0.09 9.39 -6.63
CA PHE A 81 1.05 9.63 -5.56
C PHE A 81 0.99 11.10 -5.18
N ALA A 82 0.93 11.37 -3.88
CA ALA A 82 1.05 12.70 -3.33
C ALA A 82 2.27 12.72 -2.42
N THR A 83 3.21 13.59 -2.71
CA THR A 83 4.30 13.89 -1.78
C THR A 83 3.80 14.95 -0.82
N ILE A 84 3.90 14.69 0.49
CA ILE A 84 3.85 15.79 1.45
C ILE A 84 5.20 16.48 1.34
N THR A 85 5.30 17.46 0.44
CA THR A 85 6.35 18.46 0.52
C THR A 85 5.90 19.45 1.58
N LEU A 86 5.88 19.02 2.86
CA LEU A 86 5.87 19.99 3.95
C LEU A 86 7.28 20.57 3.95
N ALA A 87 7.37 21.80 3.45
CA ALA A 87 8.37 22.73 3.94
C ALA A 87 8.41 22.62 5.47
N CYS A 88 9.62 22.53 6.00
CA CYS A 88 9.93 22.74 7.40
C CYS A 88 9.02 23.82 8.00
N LEU A 89 8.14 23.43 8.92
CA LEU A 89 7.45 24.26 9.90
C LEU A 89 7.05 23.38 11.08
#